data_AF-Q0WLI0-F1
#
_entry.id   AF-Q0WLI0-F1
#
_cell.length_a   1.000
_cell.length_b   1.000
_cell.length_c   1.000
_cell.angle_alpha   90.00
_cell.angle_beta   90.00
_cell.angle_gamma   90.00
#
_symmetry.space_group_name_H-M   'P 1'
#
loop_
_entity.id
_entity.type
_entity.pdbx_description
1 polymer ?
#
loop_
_entity_poly.entity_id
_entity_poly.type
_entity_poly.pdbx_seq_one_letter_code
_entity_poly.pdbx_strand_id
1 'polypeptide(L)'
;MQVVVFVDISFEKATEIDDYCHSHQPPIAFIKADVRGLFGSLFCDFGPHFTVLDVDGEEPHSGIIASVSNENPGFVSCVDDERLEFEDGNLVVFSEVEGMTELNDGKPRKIKNVKPFSFTLEEDTSSYGQYMKGGIVTQVKQPKVLNFKPLREALKDPGDFLLSDFSKFDRPPLLHLAFQALDRFSSQAGRFPFAGSEEDAQKLVEIAVDINEGLGDARLEDVNSKLLRHLA
;
A
#
# COMPACT_ATOMS: atom_id res chain seq x y z
N MET A 1 15.94 -0.66 -10.47
CA MET A 1 15.19 -1.82 -9.95
C MET A 1 14.97 -2.79 -11.09
N GLN A 2 15.31 -4.07 -10.90
CA GLN A 2 14.94 -5.13 -11.84
C GLN A 2 13.62 -5.75 -11.37
N VAL A 3 12.83 -6.24 -12.32
CA VAL A 3 11.51 -6.84 -12.05
C VAL A 3 11.41 -8.15 -12.80
N VAL A 4 10.85 -9.17 -12.13
CA VAL A 4 10.45 -10.42 -12.75
C VAL A 4 8.96 -10.59 -12.53
N VAL A 5 8.25 -10.93 -13.62
CA VAL A 5 6.80 -11.14 -13.60
C VAL A 5 6.52 -12.56 -14.05
N PHE A 6 5.77 -13.29 -13.24
CA PHE A 6 5.28 -14.63 -13.59
C PHE A 6 3.78 -14.66 -13.73
N VAL A 7 3.35 -15.43 -14.72
CA VAL A 7 1.97 -15.78 -15.00
C VAL A 7 1.88 -17.29 -15.14
N ASP A 8 0.79 -17.89 -14.65
CA ASP A 8 0.48 -19.32 -14.83
C ASP A 8 1.58 -20.29 -14.34
N ILE A 9 2.32 -19.89 -13.31
CA ILE A 9 3.35 -20.71 -12.67
C ILE A 9 2.80 -21.42 -11.42
N SER A 10 3.28 -22.63 -11.12
CA SER A 10 2.93 -23.32 -9.89
C SER A 10 3.43 -22.56 -8.66
N PHE A 11 2.75 -22.70 -7.52
CA PHE A 11 3.15 -22.03 -6.28
C PHE A 11 4.52 -22.52 -5.81
N GLU A 12 4.85 -23.79 -6.00
CA GLU A 12 6.17 -24.33 -5.67
C GLU A 12 7.28 -23.57 -6.39
N LYS A 13 7.18 -23.43 -7.72
CA LYS A 13 8.22 -22.76 -8.50
C LYS A 13 8.21 -21.25 -8.31
N ALA A 14 7.03 -20.65 -8.17
CA ALA A 14 6.90 -19.24 -7.81
C ALA A 14 7.62 -18.94 -6.49
N THR A 15 7.43 -19.79 -5.47
CA THR A 15 8.04 -19.62 -4.15
C THR A 15 9.56 -19.75 -4.22
N GLU A 16 10.09 -20.72 -4.97
CA GLU A 16 11.54 -20.87 -5.17
C GLU A 16 12.17 -19.63 -5.82
N ILE A 17 11.50 -19.08 -6.83
CA ILE A 17 12.01 -17.91 -7.56
C ILE A 17 11.87 -16.64 -6.73
N ASP A 18 10.75 -16.48 -6.04
CA ASP A 18 10.51 -15.36 -5.12
C ASP A 18 11.53 -15.35 -3.97
N ASP A 19 11.80 -16.50 -3.33
CA ASP A 19 12.84 -16.62 -2.29
C ASP A 19 14.23 -16.14 -2.81
N TYR A 20 14.56 -16.48 -4.05
CA TYR A 20 15.78 -15.99 -4.71
C TYR A 20 15.75 -14.49 -4.98
N CYS A 21 14.64 -13.98 -5.53
CA CYS A 21 14.44 -12.56 -5.82
C CYS A 21 14.52 -11.68 -4.57
N HIS A 22 13.88 -12.12 -3.47
CA HIS A 22 13.83 -11.44 -2.18
C HIS A 22 15.21 -11.37 -1.51
N SER A 23 15.98 -12.46 -1.58
CA SER A 23 17.31 -12.56 -0.95
C SER A 23 18.46 -12.02 -1.81
N HIS A 24 18.21 -11.68 -3.08
CA HIS A 24 19.22 -11.12 -3.97
C HIS A 24 19.73 -9.75 -3.49
N GLN A 25 20.94 -9.36 -3.92
CA GLN A 25 21.52 -8.05 -3.60
C GLN A 25 21.98 -7.34 -4.89
N PRO A 26 21.31 -6.25 -5.31
CA PRO A 26 20.09 -5.67 -4.71
C PRO A 26 18.86 -6.58 -4.88
N PRO A 27 17.81 -6.49 -4.02
CA PRO A 27 16.59 -7.28 -4.20
C PRO A 27 15.98 -7.09 -5.60
N ILE A 28 15.44 -8.17 -6.15
CA ILE A 28 14.73 -8.15 -7.43
C ILE A 28 13.23 -8.13 -7.12
N ALA A 29 12.49 -7.18 -7.69
CA ALA A 29 11.05 -7.14 -7.50
C ALA A 29 10.38 -8.34 -8.19
N PHE A 30 9.53 -9.04 -7.46
CA PHE A 30 8.77 -10.19 -7.93
C PHE A 30 7.29 -9.84 -7.99
N ILE A 31 6.65 -10.16 -9.11
CA ILE A 31 5.21 -10.05 -9.28
C ILE A 31 4.69 -11.38 -9.81
N LYS A 32 3.66 -11.91 -9.17
CA LYS A 32 2.91 -13.06 -9.65
C LYS A 32 1.47 -12.67 -9.91
N ALA A 33 0.98 -12.94 -11.11
CA ALA A 33 -0.39 -12.68 -11.50
C ALA A 33 -1.01 -13.92 -12.14
N ASP A 34 -2.16 -14.36 -11.63
CA ASP A 34 -2.92 -15.47 -12.22
C ASP A 34 -4.34 -15.04 -12.55
N VAL A 35 -4.87 -15.55 -13.66
CA VAL A 35 -6.26 -15.37 -14.08
C VAL A 35 -6.90 -16.73 -14.35
N ARG A 36 -8.01 -16.99 -13.67
CA ARG A 36 -8.79 -18.24 -13.76
C ARG A 36 -10.24 -17.88 -14.10
N GLY A 37 -10.50 -17.73 -15.40
CA GLY A 37 -11.81 -17.27 -15.87
C GLY A 37 -12.13 -15.87 -15.36
N LEU A 38 -13.16 -15.76 -14.51
CA LEU A 38 -13.58 -14.49 -13.89
C LEU A 38 -12.86 -14.17 -12.57
N PHE A 39 -11.95 -15.04 -12.13
CA PHE A 39 -11.18 -14.87 -10.91
C PHE A 39 -9.74 -14.45 -11.24
N GLY A 40 -9.16 -13.59 -10.41
CA GLY A 40 -7.78 -13.16 -10.53
C GLY A 40 -7.10 -13.09 -9.18
N SER A 41 -5.81 -13.32 -9.15
CA SER A 41 -4.95 -13.04 -8.00
C SER A 41 -3.70 -12.29 -8.45
N LEU A 42 -3.24 -11.37 -7.60
CA LEU A 42 -2.02 -10.60 -7.79
C LEU A 42 -1.24 -10.62 -6.48
N PHE A 43 0.04 -10.92 -6.57
CA PHE A 43 0.99 -10.86 -5.47
C PHE A 43 2.20 -10.05 -5.90
N CYS A 44 2.69 -9.21 -4.98
CA CYS A 44 3.87 -8.38 -5.19
C CYS A 44 4.81 -8.56 -3.99
N ASP A 45 6.08 -8.81 -4.28
CA ASP A 45 7.18 -8.73 -3.33
C ASP A 45 8.27 -7.83 -3.92
N PHE A 46 8.42 -6.63 -3.38
CA PHE A 46 9.46 -5.68 -3.81
C PHE A 46 10.71 -5.72 -2.91
N GLY A 47 10.82 -6.78 -2.10
CA GLY A 47 11.91 -7.03 -1.18
C GLY A 47 11.68 -6.42 0.20
N PRO A 48 12.65 -6.60 1.10
CA PRO A 48 12.52 -6.24 2.50
C PRO A 48 12.56 -4.73 2.75
N HIS A 49 13.02 -3.92 1.77
CA HIS A 49 13.15 -2.47 1.90
C HIS A 49 12.86 -1.78 0.57
N PHE A 50 11.59 -1.48 0.31
CA PHE A 50 11.15 -0.77 -0.89
C PHE A 50 10.80 0.68 -0.56
N THR A 51 11.50 1.64 -1.16
CA THR A 51 11.25 3.06 -0.92
C THR A 51 10.27 3.61 -1.96
N VAL A 52 9.08 3.98 -1.50
CA VAL A 52 8.07 4.70 -2.28
C VAL A 52 8.32 6.19 -2.13
N LEU A 53 8.71 6.85 -3.23
CA LEU A 53 8.97 8.30 -3.23
C LEU A 53 7.67 9.11 -3.24
N ASP A 54 6.64 8.55 -3.88
CA ASP A 54 5.32 9.15 -4.00
C ASP A 54 4.26 8.09 -3.71
N VAL A 55 3.49 8.29 -2.64
CA VAL A 55 2.52 7.32 -2.11
C VAL A 55 1.12 7.45 -2.69
N ASP A 56 0.78 8.61 -3.24
CA ASP A 56 -0.59 8.94 -3.68
C ASP A 56 -0.66 9.41 -5.14
N GLY A 57 0.46 9.82 -5.74
CA GLY A 57 0.54 10.30 -7.12
C GLY A 57 0.02 11.72 -7.34
N GLU A 58 -0.43 12.42 -6.29
CA GLU A 58 -0.95 13.79 -6.36
C GLU A 58 0.18 14.82 -6.35
N GLU A 59 -0.04 16.02 -6.90
CA GLU A 59 0.95 17.09 -6.80
C GLU A 59 1.08 17.57 -5.35
N PRO A 60 2.29 17.94 -4.87
CA PRO A 60 2.44 18.46 -3.52
C PRO A 60 1.58 19.71 -3.33
N HIS A 61 0.73 19.71 -2.30
CA HIS A 61 -0.14 20.84 -2.03
C HIS A 61 0.68 22.12 -1.78
N SER A 62 0.15 23.27 -2.18
CA SER A 62 0.80 24.55 -1.97
C SER A 62 -0.20 25.62 -1.56
N GLY A 63 0.30 26.71 -0.96
CA GLY A 63 -0.51 27.83 -0.53
C GLY A 63 0.27 29.13 -0.51
N ILE A 64 -0.42 30.24 -0.76
CA ILE A 64 0.15 31.58 -0.68
C ILE A 64 0.03 32.09 0.75
N ILE A 65 1.13 32.55 1.32
CA ILE A 65 1.20 33.01 2.71
C ILE A 65 0.62 34.42 2.82
N ALA A 66 -0.29 34.59 3.77
CA ALA A 66 -0.86 35.88 4.14
C ALA A 66 -0.08 36.50 5.31
N SER A 67 0.21 35.73 6.35
CA SER A 67 1.05 36.17 7.48
C SER A 67 1.73 35.03 8.22
N VAL A 68 2.82 35.36 8.91
CA VAL A 68 3.53 34.48 9.85
C VAL A 68 3.74 35.21 11.18
N SER A 69 3.41 34.57 12.32
CA SER A 69 3.66 35.12 13.65
C SER A 69 5.08 34.85 14.13
N ASN A 70 5.61 35.72 15.02
CA ASN A 70 6.84 35.51 15.77
C ASN A 70 6.50 34.96 17.16
N GLU A 71 6.08 33.70 17.22
CA GLU A 71 5.57 33.06 18.45
C GLU A 71 6.12 31.63 18.57
N ASN A 72 5.84 30.99 19.72
CA ASN A 72 6.16 29.59 19.97
C ASN A 72 4.89 28.83 20.40
N PRO A 73 4.31 27.98 19.54
CA PRO A 73 4.73 27.69 18.17
C PRO A 73 4.36 28.79 17.17
N GLY A 74 5.11 28.92 16.07
CA GLY A 74 4.82 29.88 15.00
C GLY A 74 3.48 29.60 14.31
N PHE A 75 2.67 30.62 14.10
CA PHE A 75 1.38 30.53 13.41
C PHE A 75 1.50 31.06 11.97
N VAL A 76 0.91 30.35 11.01
CA VAL A 76 0.89 30.74 9.60
C VAL A 76 -0.55 30.83 9.13
N SER A 77 -0.88 31.93 8.46
CA SER A 77 -2.13 32.07 7.71
C SER A 77 -1.86 32.15 6.20
N CYS A 78 -2.76 31.58 5.41
CA CYS A 78 -2.73 31.59 3.96
C CYS A 78 -3.90 32.42 3.42
N VAL A 79 -3.84 32.77 2.13
CA VAL A 79 -4.90 33.52 1.44
C VAL A 79 -6.19 32.69 1.39
N ASP A 80 -7.33 33.31 1.68
CA ASP A 80 -8.64 32.64 1.83
C ASP A 80 -9.27 32.15 0.49
N ASP A 81 -8.63 32.41 -0.65
CA ASP A 81 -9.14 32.06 -1.99
C ASP A 81 -9.04 30.55 -2.28
N GLU A 82 -8.02 29.87 -1.73
CA GLU A 82 -7.79 28.44 -1.90
C GLU A 82 -7.63 27.76 -0.55
N ARG A 83 -8.44 26.72 -0.32
CA ARG A 83 -8.37 25.93 0.91
C ARG A 83 -7.10 25.09 0.90
N LEU A 84 -6.36 25.13 2.01
CA LEU A 84 -5.23 24.24 2.24
C LEU A 84 -5.71 22.80 2.40
N GLU A 85 -5.07 21.91 1.65
CA GLU A 85 -5.27 20.46 1.69
C GLU A 85 -4.22 19.75 2.55
N PHE A 86 -3.50 20.50 3.37
CA PHE A 86 -2.54 19.96 4.31
C PHE A 86 -3.22 19.11 5.40
N GLU A 87 -2.45 18.17 5.96
CA GLU A 87 -2.84 17.39 7.13
C GLU A 87 -1.85 17.57 8.29
N ASP A 88 -2.33 17.33 9.51
CA ASP A 88 -1.48 17.35 10.70
C ASP A 88 -0.33 16.33 10.57
N GLY A 89 0.89 16.79 10.85
CA GLY A 89 2.10 16.00 10.74
C GLY A 89 2.76 16.01 9.37
N ASN A 90 2.17 16.64 8.36
CA ASN A 90 2.84 16.90 7.09
C ASN A 90 4.10 17.76 7.30
N LEU A 91 5.04 17.62 6.36
CA LEU A 91 6.19 18.52 6.25
C LEU A 91 5.93 19.54 5.17
N VAL A 92 6.37 20.78 5.39
CA VAL A 92 6.29 21.87 4.41
C VAL A 92 7.61 22.60 4.31
N VAL A 93 7.86 23.20 3.15
CA VAL A 93 8.98 24.14 2.90
C VAL A 93 8.42 25.49 2.49
N PHE A 94 9.22 26.52 2.74
CA PHE A 94 8.87 27.90 2.44
C PHE A 94 9.80 28.45 1.38
N SER A 95 9.26 29.30 0.52
CA SER A 95 10.00 30.06 -0.48
C SER A 95 9.41 31.45 -0.61
N GLU A 96 10.19 32.40 -1.11
CA GLU A 96 9.74 33.77 -1.42
C GLU A 96 9.19 34.57 -0.22
N VAL A 97 9.50 34.17 1.03
CA VAL A 97 9.07 34.89 2.22
C VAL A 97 9.94 36.14 2.42
N GLU A 98 9.36 37.33 2.39
CA GLU A 98 10.07 38.58 2.69
C GLU A 98 9.96 38.96 4.17
N GLY A 99 11.07 39.40 4.77
CA GLY A 99 11.15 39.85 6.18
C GLY A 99 11.46 38.73 7.18
N MET A 100 11.02 37.51 6.91
CA MET A 100 11.32 36.31 7.72
C MET A 100 12.13 35.30 6.90
N THR A 101 13.35 35.68 6.53
CA THR A 101 14.19 34.94 5.57
C THR A 101 14.67 33.57 6.06
N GLU A 102 14.63 33.34 7.37
CA GLU A 102 14.99 32.07 8.02
C GLU A 102 14.12 30.92 7.52
N LEU A 103 12.89 31.20 7.07
CA LEU A 103 12.00 30.21 6.48
C LEU A 103 12.43 29.76 5.07
N ASN A 104 13.13 30.61 4.30
CA ASN A 104 13.54 30.31 2.92
C ASN A 104 14.78 29.39 2.82
N ASP A 105 15.10 28.65 3.89
CA ASP A 105 16.30 27.81 3.97
C ASP A 105 16.13 26.42 3.33
N GLY A 106 14.96 26.15 2.75
CA GLY A 106 14.62 24.87 2.12
C GLY A 106 14.49 23.70 3.10
N LYS A 107 14.50 23.96 4.42
CA LYS A 107 14.35 22.90 5.42
C LYS A 107 12.88 22.51 5.60
N PRO A 108 12.54 21.21 5.51
CA PRO A 108 11.20 20.73 5.81
C PRO A 108 10.83 20.97 7.28
N ARG A 109 9.64 21.53 7.51
CA ARG A 109 9.10 21.86 8.84
C ARG A 109 7.78 21.16 9.05
N LYS A 110 7.61 20.58 10.23
CA LYS A 110 6.38 19.84 10.56
C LYS A 110 5.27 20.79 10.98
N ILE A 111 4.05 20.51 10.53
CA ILE A 111 2.87 21.33 10.82
C ILE A 111 1.85 20.58 11.69
N LYS A 112 1.05 21.34 12.43
CA LYS A 112 -0.05 20.87 13.28
C LYS A 112 -1.19 21.88 13.34
N ASN A 113 -2.31 21.48 13.95
CA ASN A 113 -3.52 22.30 14.08
C ASN A 113 -3.99 22.86 12.73
N VAL A 114 -3.90 22.04 11.67
CA VAL A 114 -4.24 22.48 10.32
C VAL A 114 -5.73 22.81 10.23
N LYS A 115 -6.00 23.98 9.67
CA LYS A 115 -7.32 24.54 9.36
C LYS A 115 -7.37 24.91 7.88
N PRO A 116 -8.56 25.19 7.31
CA PRO A 116 -8.70 25.49 5.90
C PRO A 116 -7.76 26.60 5.36
N PHE A 117 -7.37 27.58 6.17
CA PHE A 117 -6.55 28.72 5.75
C PHE A 117 -5.40 29.04 6.71
N SER A 118 -5.09 28.13 7.64
CA SER A 118 -4.02 28.35 8.62
C SER A 118 -3.50 27.06 9.20
N PHE A 119 -2.29 27.10 9.74
CA PHE A 119 -1.67 25.99 10.45
C PHE A 119 -0.62 26.54 11.42
N THR A 120 -0.09 25.66 12.25
CA THR A 120 0.95 25.96 13.22
C THR A 120 2.23 25.19 12.86
N LEU A 121 3.37 25.87 12.86
CA LEU A 121 4.68 25.25 12.73
C LEU A 121 5.08 24.59 14.06
N GLU A 122 5.59 23.37 14.03
CA GLU A 122 6.25 22.76 15.20
C GLU A 122 7.66 23.34 15.43
N GLU A 123 7.76 24.67 15.44
CA GLU A 123 9.01 25.43 15.50
C GLU A 123 8.75 26.79 16.19
N ASP A 124 9.79 27.30 16.87
CA ASP A 124 9.77 28.61 17.52
C ASP A 124 10.24 29.69 16.54
N THR A 125 9.32 30.59 16.15
CA THR A 125 9.61 31.71 15.24
C THR A 125 9.87 33.03 15.99
N SER A 126 9.89 33.02 17.32
CA SER A 126 10.06 34.23 18.15
C SER A 126 11.39 34.94 17.92
N SER A 127 12.40 34.20 17.47
CA SER A 127 13.75 34.73 17.17
C SER A 127 13.94 35.18 15.71
N TYR A 128 12.95 34.96 14.85
CA TYR A 128 13.06 35.23 13.41
C TYR A 128 12.82 36.71 13.09
N GLY A 129 13.22 37.13 11.89
CA GLY A 129 12.82 38.43 11.35
C GLY A 129 11.30 38.59 11.30
N GLN A 130 10.83 39.84 11.33
CA GLN A 130 9.40 40.12 11.20
C GLN A 130 8.94 39.88 9.76
N TYR A 131 7.90 39.06 9.59
CA TYR A 131 7.28 38.84 8.29
C TYR A 131 6.78 40.17 7.70
N MET A 132 7.08 40.41 6.41
CA MET A 132 6.63 41.61 5.70
C MET A 132 5.53 41.30 4.68
N LYS A 133 5.79 40.39 3.73
CA LYS A 133 4.87 40.04 2.64
C LYS A 133 5.35 38.81 1.86
N GLY A 134 4.48 38.32 0.99
CA GLY A 134 4.79 37.27 0.03
C GLY A 134 5.00 35.91 0.69
N GLY A 135 5.47 34.96 -0.10
CA GLY A 135 5.80 33.64 0.39
C GLY A 135 4.85 32.56 -0.08
N ILE A 136 5.42 31.41 -0.39
CA ILE A 136 4.74 30.20 -0.81
C ILE A 136 5.15 29.10 0.16
N VAL A 137 4.15 28.39 0.68
CA VAL A 137 4.35 27.16 1.42
C VAL A 137 4.03 25.99 0.50
N THR A 138 4.91 24.98 0.47
CA THR A 138 4.74 23.79 -0.37
C THR A 138 4.95 22.53 0.47
N GLN A 139 4.06 21.55 0.33
CA GLN A 139 4.17 20.26 1.00
C GLN A 139 5.42 19.52 0.53
N VAL A 140 6.09 18.83 1.45
CA VAL A 140 7.17 17.91 1.17
C VAL A 140 6.67 16.49 1.33
N LYS A 141 6.60 15.77 0.21
CA LYS A 141 6.23 14.35 0.21
C LYS A 141 7.38 13.53 0.79
N GLN A 142 7.11 12.84 1.89
CA GLN A 142 8.12 12.01 2.53
C GLN A 142 8.18 10.64 1.87
N PRO A 143 9.38 10.15 1.52
CA PRO A 143 9.54 8.77 1.08
C PRO A 143 9.05 7.81 2.17
N LYS A 144 8.26 6.81 1.79
CA LYS A 144 7.78 5.76 2.67
C LYS A 144 8.51 4.46 2.36
N VAL A 145 9.13 3.87 3.38
CA VAL A 145 9.73 2.53 3.24
C VAL A 145 8.65 1.49 3.54
N LEU A 146 8.43 0.59 2.58
CA LEU A 146 7.56 -0.58 2.70
C LEU A 146 8.43 -1.84 2.78
N ASN A 147 8.03 -2.78 3.63
CA ASN A 147 8.72 -4.06 3.79
C ASN A 147 7.77 -5.15 3.33
N PHE A 148 8.12 -5.86 2.25
CA PHE A 148 7.31 -6.95 1.72
C PHE A 148 7.74 -8.27 2.35
N LYS A 149 6.78 -9.20 2.51
CA LYS A 149 7.07 -10.58 2.90
C LYS A 149 7.31 -11.40 1.62
N PRO A 150 8.21 -12.39 1.64
CA PRO A 150 8.31 -13.35 0.53
C PRO A 150 7.01 -14.16 0.42
N LEU A 151 6.70 -14.63 -0.78
CA LEU A 151 5.52 -15.42 -1.13
C LEU A 151 5.33 -16.61 -0.18
N ARG A 152 6.43 -17.28 0.22
CA ARG A 152 6.39 -18.41 1.16
C ARG A 152 5.71 -18.06 2.49
N GLU A 153 5.98 -16.86 2.98
CA GLU A 153 5.42 -16.34 4.23
C GLU A 153 4.02 -15.77 3.98
N ALA A 154 3.84 -15.00 2.91
CA ALA A 154 2.56 -14.39 2.56
C ALA A 154 1.46 -15.42 2.23
N LEU A 155 1.80 -16.62 1.76
CA LEU A 155 0.83 -17.70 1.57
C LEU A 155 0.21 -18.17 2.89
N LYS A 156 0.97 -18.13 3.98
CA LYS A 156 0.54 -18.56 5.32
C LYS A 156 -0.08 -17.41 6.11
N ASP A 157 0.53 -16.24 6.00
CA ASP A 157 0.15 -15.02 6.69
C ASP A 157 0.12 -13.85 5.68
N PRO A 158 -0.97 -13.74 4.89
CA PRO A 158 -1.09 -12.74 3.82
C PRO A 158 -1.20 -11.31 4.35
N GLY A 159 -1.34 -11.11 5.67
CA GLY A 159 -1.62 -9.80 6.24
C GLY A 159 -2.94 -9.23 5.75
N ASP A 160 -2.97 -7.91 5.53
CA ASP A 160 -4.17 -7.22 5.05
C ASP A 160 -4.32 -7.38 3.54
N PHE A 161 -5.48 -7.85 3.11
CA PHE A 161 -5.84 -7.87 1.70
C PHE A 161 -6.24 -6.48 1.21
N LEU A 162 -5.76 -6.11 0.02
CA LEU A 162 -6.29 -4.97 -0.69
C LEU A 162 -7.68 -5.30 -1.23
N LEU A 163 -8.70 -4.58 -0.75
CA LEU A 163 -10.08 -4.79 -1.16
C LEU A 163 -10.30 -4.27 -2.58
N SER A 164 -10.61 -5.18 -3.52
CA SER A 164 -10.99 -4.80 -4.88
C SER A 164 -12.44 -4.34 -5.00
N ASP A 165 -13.30 -4.76 -4.07
CA ASP A 165 -14.74 -4.46 -4.05
C ASP A 165 -15.24 -4.39 -2.60
N PHE A 166 -15.61 -3.20 -2.15
CA PHE A 166 -16.07 -2.95 -0.77
C PHE A 166 -17.39 -3.65 -0.43
N SER A 167 -18.14 -4.16 -1.42
CA SER A 167 -19.34 -4.98 -1.19
C SER A 167 -19.05 -6.44 -0.88
N LYS A 168 -17.77 -6.86 -0.94
CA LYS A 168 -17.30 -8.25 -0.89
C LYS A 168 -16.09 -8.43 0.03
N PHE A 169 -16.12 -7.79 1.19
CA PHE A 169 -15.01 -7.78 2.15
C PHE A 169 -14.61 -9.18 2.67
N ASP A 170 -15.54 -10.14 2.62
CA ASP A 170 -15.37 -11.54 3.02
C ASP A 170 -14.66 -12.39 1.95
N ARG A 171 -14.59 -11.93 0.70
CA ARG A 171 -14.10 -12.74 -0.42
C ARG A 171 -12.58 -12.88 -0.52
N PRO A 172 -11.73 -11.87 -0.27
CA PRO A 172 -10.29 -12.01 -0.47
C PRO A 172 -9.67 -13.18 0.31
N PRO A 173 -9.97 -13.40 1.61
CA PRO A 173 -9.46 -14.55 2.34
C PRO A 173 -9.92 -15.89 1.75
N LEU A 174 -11.20 -15.98 1.32
CA LEU A 174 -11.73 -17.18 0.68
C LEU A 174 -11.10 -17.43 -0.69
N LEU A 175 -10.83 -16.39 -1.47
CA LEU A 175 -10.14 -16.51 -2.76
C LEU A 175 -8.68 -16.92 -2.57
N HIS A 176 -7.99 -16.39 -1.56
CA HIS A 176 -6.65 -16.83 -1.19
C HIS A 176 -6.59 -18.34 -0.91
N LEU A 177 -7.55 -18.84 -0.12
CA LEU A 177 -7.73 -20.27 0.10
C LEU A 177 -8.03 -21.03 -1.20
N ALA A 178 -8.91 -20.48 -2.05
CA ALA A 178 -9.34 -21.10 -3.29
C ALA A 178 -8.20 -21.27 -4.31
N PHE A 179 -7.33 -20.26 -4.45
CA PHE A 179 -6.16 -20.34 -5.34
C PHE A 179 -5.12 -21.33 -4.82
N GLN A 180 -4.92 -21.44 -3.50
CA GLN A 180 -4.08 -22.49 -2.90
C GLN A 180 -4.66 -23.88 -3.15
N ALA A 181 -5.98 -24.04 -2.99
CA ALA A 181 -6.66 -25.30 -3.29
C ALA A 181 -6.53 -25.68 -4.77
N LEU A 182 -6.62 -24.71 -5.67
CA LEU A 182 -6.49 -24.91 -7.11
C LEU A 182 -5.06 -25.34 -7.50
N ASP A 183 -4.04 -24.73 -6.89
CA ASP A 183 -2.65 -25.13 -7.10
C ASP A 183 -2.39 -26.56 -6.60
N ARG A 184 -2.91 -26.91 -5.42
CA ARG A 184 -2.83 -28.28 -4.87
C ARG A 184 -3.60 -29.29 -5.72
N PHE A 185 -4.78 -28.94 -6.22
CA PHE A 185 -5.53 -29.77 -7.17
C PHE A 185 -4.68 -30.03 -8.42
N SER A 186 -4.13 -28.98 -9.02
CA SER A 186 -3.32 -29.09 -10.24
C SER A 186 -2.08 -29.95 -10.03
N SER A 187 -1.41 -29.79 -8.89
CA SER A 187 -0.24 -30.58 -8.51
C SER A 187 -0.55 -32.08 -8.32
N GLN A 188 -1.73 -32.41 -7.78
CA GLN A 188 -2.16 -33.80 -7.56
C GLN A 188 -2.72 -34.46 -8.83
N ALA A 189 -3.51 -33.73 -9.62
CA ALA A 189 -4.21 -34.25 -10.78
C ALA A 189 -3.42 -34.11 -12.09
N GLY A 190 -2.36 -33.29 -12.11
CA GLY A 190 -1.60 -32.94 -13.32
C GLY A 190 -2.39 -32.09 -14.32
N ARG A 191 -3.51 -31.50 -13.90
CA ARG A 191 -4.42 -30.69 -14.71
C ARG A 191 -5.27 -29.78 -13.83
N PHE A 192 -5.86 -28.74 -14.41
CA PHE A 192 -6.92 -27.97 -13.77
C PHE A 192 -8.27 -28.71 -13.78
N PRO A 193 -9.24 -28.31 -12.95
CA PRO A 193 -10.62 -28.78 -13.01
C PRO A 193 -11.22 -28.64 -14.41
N PHE A 194 -12.02 -29.61 -14.83
CA PHE A 194 -12.77 -29.49 -16.08
C PHE A 194 -14.03 -28.65 -15.88
N ALA A 195 -14.29 -27.72 -16.80
CA ALA A 195 -15.46 -26.86 -16.74
C ALA A 195 -16.76 -27.67 -16.67
N GLY A 196 -17.59 -27.40 -15.64
CA GLY A 196 -18.85 -28.09 -15.42
C GLY A 196 -18.74 -29.51 -14.85
N SER A 197 -17.53 -29.94 -14.46
CA SER A 197 -17.32 -31.23 -13.79
C SER A 197 -17.67 -31.12 -12.30
N GLU A 198 -18.80 -31.69 -11.92
CA GLU A 198 -19.22 -31.76 -10.52
C GLU A 198 -18.21 -32.54 -9.64
N GLU A 199 -17.56 -33.56 -10.21
CA GLU A 199 -16.55 -34.33 -9.49
C GLU A 199 -15.30 -33.51 -9.19
N ASP A 200 -14.82 -32.72 -10.15
CA ASP A 200 -13.63 -31.88 -9.92
C ASP A 200 -13.94 -30.69 -9.02
N ALA A 201 -15.13 -30.10 -9.16
CA ALA A 201 -15.58 -29.02 -8.29
C ALA A 201 -15.70 -29.49 -6.83
N GLN A 202 -16.24 -30.70 -6.62
CA GLN A 202 -16.32 -31.30 -5.29
C GLN A 202 -14.92 -31.59 -4.70
N LYS A 203 -13.99 -32.12 -5.50
CA LYS A 203 -12.59 -32.31 -5.08
C LYS A 203 -11.91 -31.01 -4.71
N LEU A 204 -12.13 -29.92 -5.47
CA LEU A 204 -11.56 -28.61 -5.13
C LEU A 204 -12.07 -28.10 -3.78
N VAL A 205 -13.38 -28.28 -3.51
CA VAL A 205 -13.99 -27.93 -2.22
C VAL A 205 -13.35 -28.74 -1.09
N GLU A 206 -13.17 -30.05 -1.27
CA GLU A 206 -12.53 -30.92 -0.27
C GLU A 206 -11.09 -30.49 0.03
N ILE A 207 -10.31 -30.16 -1.01
CA ILE A 207 -8.94 -29.64 -0.85
C ILE A 207 -8.94 -28.31 -0.10
N ALA A 208 -9.86 -27.40 -0.42
CA ALA A 208 -9.97 -26.11 0.26
C ALA A 208 -10.32 -26.26 1.74
N VAL A 209 -11.25 -27.17 2.07
CA VAL A 209 -11.61 -27.48 3.46
C VAL A 209 -10.42 -28.08 4.22
N ASP A 210 -9.70 -29.04 3.62
CA ASP A 210 -8.50 -29.65 4.23
C ASP A 210 -7.42 -28.60 4.53
N ILE A 211 -7.17 -27.66 3.59
CA ILE A 211 -6.24 -26.55 3.83
C ILE A 211 -6.75 -25.67 4.97
N ASN A 212 -8.03 -25.29 4.99
CA ASN A 212 -8.61 -24.41 5.99
C ASN A 212 -8.56 -25.02 7.41
N GLU A 213 -8.78 -26.33 7.54
CA GLU A 213 -8.66 -27.04 8.82
C GLU A 213 -7.22 -27.03 9.35
N GLY A 214 -6.22 -27.04 8.45
CA GLY A 214 -4.81 -26.91 8.79
C GLY A 214 -4.37 -25.53 9.28
N LEU A 215 -5.19 -24.49 9.12
CA LEU A 215 -4.85 -23.09 9.49
C LEU A 215 -5.02 -22.77 10.98
N GLY A 216 -5.61 -23.67 11.78
CA GLY A 216 -5.83 -23.45 13.21
C GLY A 216 -6.69 -22.21 13.48
N ASP A 217 -6.15 -21.25 14.24
CA ASP A 217 -6.86 -20.02 14.60
C ASP A 217 -7.10 -19.07 13.42
N ALA A 218 -6.36 -19.21 12.30
CA ALA A 218 -6.50 -18.41 11.09
C ALA A 218 -7.53 -18.98 10.09
N ARG A 219 -8.25 -20.03 10.47
CA ARG A 219 -9.27 -20.66 9.62
C ARG A 219 -10.42 -19.70 9.34
N LEU A 220 -10.99 -19.82 8.15
CA LEU A 220 -12.23 -19.15 7.77
C LEU A 220 -13.42 -19.86 8.42
N GLU A 221 -14.32 -19.08 9.00
CA GLU A 221 -15.58 -19.60 9.58
C GLU A 221 -16.55 -20.08 8.49
N ASP A 222 -16.63 -19.36 7.37
CA ASP A 222 -17.48 -19.70 6.23
C ASP A 222 -16.63 -19.99 4.98
N VAL A 223 -16.53 -21.27 4.63
CA VAL A 223 -15.97 -21.73 3.37
C VAL A 223 -17.11 -21.87 2.37
N ASN A 224 -17.41 -20.78 1.65
CA ASN A 224 -18.50 -20.74 0.69
C ASN A 224 -18.23 -21.67 -0.51
N SER A 225 -18.77 -22.89 -0.43
CA SER A 225 -18.62 -23.94 -1.45
C SER A 225 -19.15 -23.52 -2.83
N LYS A 226 -20.15 -22.63 -2.90
CA LYS A 226 -20.66 -22.13 -4.17
C LYS A 226 -19.61 -21.29 -4.91
N LEU A 227 -18.84 -20.47 -4.19
CA LEU A 227 -17.76 -19.70 -4.79
C LEU A 227 -16.65 -20.61 -5.32
N LEU A 228 -16.25 -21.61 -4.53
CA LEU A 228 -15.24 -22.60 -4.94
C LEU A 228 -15.69 -23.39 -6.17
N ARG A 229 -16.96 -23.79 -6.22
CA ARG A 229 -17.56 -24.45 -7.39
C ARG A 229 -17.63 -23.57 -8.63
N HIS A 230 -17.66 -22.25 -8.49
CA HIS A 230 -17.56 -21.34 -9.63
C HIS A 230 -16.13 -21.17 -10.16
N LEU A 231 -15.12 -21.43 -9.32
CA LEU A 231 -13.71 -21.39 -9.70
C LEU A 231 -13.27 -22.67 -10.44
N ALA A 232 -13.84 -23.82 -10.07
CA ALA A 232 -13.63 -25.13 -10.73
C ALA A 232 -14.36 -25.24 -12.08
#